data_AF-A0A2G9U798-F1
#
_entry.id   AF-A0A2G9U798-F1
#
_cell.length_a   1.000
_cell.length_b   1.000
_cell.length_c   1.000
_cell.angle_alpha   90.00
_cell.angle_beta   90.00
_cell.angle_gamma   90.00
#
_symmetry.space_group_name_H-M   'P 1'
#
loop_
_entity.id
_entity.type
_entity.pdbx_description
1 polymer ?
#
loop_
_entity_poly.entity_id
_entity_poly.type
_entity_poly.pdbx_seq_one_letter_code
_entity_poly.pdbx_strand_id
1 'polypeptide(L)'
;MNEGDGKGSSGERTGELRDMSKTCERKKKRYISFLSNFASKGKMLVLFETAAGYAMFKLLSDKKLKNVDNIYEEFNTPEKAQESLQLIAFKKFKSTADAVESACALHEGKMNKTLKKLLKGKVTENEQLAVGDAKLGNLIKEKLDVPCVHTPAVAELMRSIRANIESLLDEHKTELNAMNLAVAHSLGRYKVKFNPEKIDTMIVQAVSLLDDLDKELNNYVMRCREWYGWHFPELGKIIQDHQAFAKVIKAIGMRQNAINVDLSAILPEELEAKVKEEAEISMGTDISELDLIHISGLCDQIIDLSQYRAQLFDYLKNRMTALAPNLTCLLGELVGARLISHAGSLVSLAKAPASTVQILGAEKALFRALKTKKDTPKYGLIYHAQLITQAPAKLKGKMARKLAAKCALATRIDALADDSRGAEVGMECRAGLEAVLRGEQERGPKKISGGSHKHEKYHFKSETFEYDAANDAPKKPVKRRFEDEEEEPSSKRVKAAIIAIGQLLAITPCAIRDDPIAVPWRYL
;
A
#
# COMPACT_ATOMS: atom_id res chain seq x y z
N MET A 1 11.27 105.05 62.25
CA MET A 1 10.59 103.80 62.67
C MET A 1 11.61 102.69 62.51
N ASN A 2 11.93 102.04 63.63
CA ASN A 2 12.95 101.00 63.77
C ASN A 2 12.39 99.61 63.44
N GLU A 3 13.34 98.65 63.39
CA GLU A 3 13.24 97.17 63.32
C GLU A 3 13.27 96.60 61.88
N GLY A 4 14.10 95.61 61.51
CA GLY A 4 15.04 94.77 62.24
C GLY A 4 15.73 93.78 61.25
N ASP A 5 16.83 93.17 61.70
CA ASP A 5 17.76 92.31 60.96
C ASP A 5 17.21 91.03 60.32
N GLY A 6 17.90 90.55 59.27
CA GLY A 6 17.72 89.22 58.68
C GLY A 6 18.69 88.86 57.54
N LYS A 7 19.98 88.66 57.86
CA LYS A 7 20.95 87.98 56.98
C LYS A 7 20.66 86.47 56.95
N GLY A 8 20.53 85.85 55.76
CA GLY A 8 20.46 84.38 55.66
C GLY A 8 20.28 83.78 54.24
N SER A 9 21.33 83.10 53.76
CA SER A 9 21.35 81.95 52.83
C SER A 9 20.68 82.02 51.44
N SER A 10 21.25 82.80 50.51
CA SER A 10 20.96 82.67 49.06
C SER A 10 22.10 82.05 48.23
N GLY A 11 23.22 81.66 48.84
CA GLY A 11 24.40 81.11 48.13
C GLY A 11 24.51 79.59 48.04
N GLU A 12 23.95 78.83 48.99
CA GLU A 12 24.18 77.37 49.07
C GLU A 12 23.23 76.54 48.20
N ARG A 13 21.97 76.98 48.01
CA ARG A 13 20.98 76.23 47.21
C ARG A 13 21.30 76.14 45.73
N THR A 14 22.03 77.12 45.17
CA THR A 14 22.44 77.10 43.75
C THR A 14 23.66 76.22 43.48
N GLY A 15 24.47 75.93 44.50
CA GLY A 15 25.60 75.00 44.42
C GLY A 15 25.16 73.54 44.39
N GLU A 16 24.28 73.16 45.32
CA GLU A 16 23.78 71.78 45.43
C GLU A 16 22.95 71.34 44.22
N LEU A 17 22.12 72.24 43.64
CA LEU A 17 21.36 71.96 42.42
C LEU A 17 22.26 71.79 41.18
N ARG A 18 23.38 72.53 41.08
CA ARG A 18 24.37 72.35 40.00
C ARG A 18 25.19 71.08 40.17
N ASP A 19 25.55 70.71 41.39
CA ASP A 19 26.30 69.48 41.66
C ASP A 19 25.43 68.23 41.55
N MET A 20 24.14 68.28 41.92
CA MET A 20 23.19 67.20 41.61
C MET A 20 22.97 67.01 40.10
N SER A 21 22.87 68.10 39.34
CA SER A 21 22.76 68.04 37.88
C SER A 21 24.01 67.43 37.22
N LYS A 22 25.21 67.86 37.62
CA LYS A 22 26.48 67.30 37.12
C LYS A 22 26.69 65.84 37.54
N THR A 23 26.22 65.45 38.72
CA THR A 23 26.31 64.06 39.20
C THR A 23 25.29 63.16 38.47
N CYS A 24 24.12 63.69 38.14
CA CYS A 24 23.12 63.01 37.30
C CYS A 24 23.59 62.86 35.85
N GLU A 25 24.19 63.89 35.26
CA GLU A 25 24.81 63.81 33.92
C GLU A 25 26.01 62.88 33.88
N ARG A 26 26.85 62.84 34.93
CA ARG A 26 27.94 61.86 35.04
C ARG A 26 27.43 60.44 35.21
N LYS A 27 26.36 60.22 35.99
CA LYS A 27 25.69 58.90 36.09
C LYS A 27 25.04 58.50 34.78
N LYS A 28 24.39 59.44 34.07
CA LYS A 28 23.75 59.21 32.76
C LYS A 28 24.80 58.96 31.67
N LYS A 29 25.92 59.70 31.64
CA LYS A 29 27.06 59.44 30.77
C LYS A 29 27.78 58.13 31.12
N ARG A 30 27.90 57.77 32.40
CA ARG A 30 28.41 56.45 32.82
C ARG A 30 27.48 55.34 32.37
N TYR A 31 26.17 55.48 32.54
CA TYR A 31 25.16 54.51 32.15
C TYR A 31 25.04 54.37 30.62
N ILE A 32 25.12 55.49 29.89
CA ILE A 32 25.19 55.49 28.42
C ILE A 32 26.52 54.92 27.93
N SER A 33 27.65 55.22 28.59
CA SER A 33 28.95 54.60 28.27
C SER A 33 28.98 53.12 28.66
N PHE A 34 28.25 52.73 29.70
CA PHE A 34 28.13 51.35 30.16
C PHE A 34 27.25 50.57 29.18
N LEU A 35 26.14 51.14 28.71
CA LEU A 35 25.29 50.61 27.65
C LEU A 35 26.00 50.59 26.29
N SER A 36 26.81 51.61 25.95
CA SER A 36 27.58 51.66 24.71
C SER A 36 28.77 50.70 24.73
N ASN A 37 29.43 50.52 25.89
CA ASN A 37 30.47 49.51 26.10
C ASN A 37 29.89 48.09 26.24
N PHE A 38 28.60 47.95 26.59
CA PHE A 38 27.88 46.67 26.51
C PHE A 38 27.46 46.35 25.06
N ALA A 39 27.26 47.38 24.23
CA ALA A 39 26.82 47.23 22.85
C ALA A 39 27.95 46.88 21.86
N SER A 40 29.23 47.06 22.23
CA SER A 40 30.40 46.93 21.33
C SER A 40 31.22 45.64 21.47
N LYS A 41 30.79 44.66 22.29
CA LYS A 41 31.38 43.31 22.27
C LYS A 41 30.69 42.49 21.18
N GLY A 42 31.49 41.83 20.33
CA GLY A 42 31.03 40.98 19.24
C GLY A 42 29.82 40.13 19.65
N LYS A 43 28.75 40.21 18.87
CA LYS A 43 27.48 39.55 19.18
C LYS A 43 27.39 38.31 18.30
N MET A 44 27.58 37.14 18.90
CA MET A 44 27.27 35.87 18.25
C MET A 44 25.79 35.52 18.48
N LEU A 45 25.05 35.33 17.38
CA LEU A 45 23.68 34.85 17.37
C LEU A 45 23.66 33.35 17.08
N VAL A 46 22.74 32.62 17.68
CA VAL A 46 22.60 31.17 17.49
C VAL A 46 21.20 30.89 16.94
N LEU A 47 21.14 30.31 15.74
CA LEU A 47 19.88 29.86 15.13
C LEU A 47 19.64 28.40 15.51
N PHE A 48 18.53 28.16 16.21
CA PHE A 48 18.12 26.81 16.62
C PHE A 48 16.76 26.46 16.03
N GLU A 49 16.68 25.28 15.42
CA GLU A 49 15.47 24.77 14.78
C GLU A 49 14.74 23.80 15.70
N THR A 50 13.44 24.02 15.91
CA THR A 50 12.57 23.12 16.67
C THR A 50 11.35 22.76 15.83
N ALA A 51 10.64 21.68 16.17
CA ALA A 51 9.40 21.35 15.45
C ALA A 51 8.30 22.42 15.64
N ALA A 52 8.36 23.21 16.71
CA ALA A 52 7.43 24.30 16.96
C ALA A 52 7.79 25.58 16.22
N GLY A 53 9.05 25.78 15.84
CA GLY A 53 9.49 27.03 15.22
C GLY A 53 11.00 27.25 15.20
N TYR A 54 11.39 28.45 14.78
CA TYR A 54 12.78 28.90 14.80
C TYR A 54 13.04 29.73 16.06
N ALA A 55 14.01 29.30 16.86
CA ALA A 55 14.49 30.02 18.03
C ALA A 55 15.80 30.72 17.68
N MET A 56 15.96 31.97 18.13
CA MET A 56 17.21 32.71 18.00
C MET A 56 17.69 33.15 19.37
N PHE A 57 18.88 32.67 19.74
CA PHE A 57 19.53 32.98 21.00
C PHE A 57 20.68 33.95 20.79
N LYS A 58 20.90 34.83 21.75
CA LYS A 58 22.10 35.64 21.88
C LYS A 58 23.06 34.92 22.81
N LEU A 59 24.30 34.74 22.37
CA LEU A 59 25.35 34.32 23.27
C LEU A 59 25.92 35.55 23.99
N LEU A 60 25.87 35.53 25.32
CA LEU A 60 26.34 36.67 26.13
C LEU A 60 27.86 36.63 26.39
N SER A 61 28.52 35.50 26.15
CA SER A 61 29.93 35.27 26.48
C SER A 61 30.67 34.51 25.39
N ASP A 62 31.20 35.20 24.37
CA ASP A 62 31.98 34.59 23.28
C ASP A 62 33.29 33.90 23.74
N LYS A 63 33.85 34.31 24.88
CA LYS A 63 35.10 33.72 25.42
C LYS A 63 34.93 32.26 25.83
N LYS A 64 33.70 31.84 26.15
CA LYS A 64 33.34 30.51 26.63
C LYS A 64 33.37 29.44 25.53
N LEU A 65 33.27 29.84 24.25
CA LEU A 65 33.31 28.93 23.10
C LEU A 65 34.72 28.48 22.68
N LYS A 66 35.78 29.03 23.29
CA LYS A 66 37.16 28.72 22.87
C LYS A 66 37.67 27.38 23.39
N ASN A 67 37.12 26.88 24.50
CA ASN A 67 37.52 25.62 25.12
C ASN A 67 36.45 24.56 24.83
N VAL A 68 36.62 23.83 23.73
CA VAL A 68 35.63 22.85 23.24
C VAL A 68 35.30 21.79 24.29
N ASP A 69 36.29 21.36 25.08
CA ASP A 69 36.14 20.26 26.04
C ASP A 69 35.31 20.61 27.28
N ASN A 70 35.24 21.90 27.66
CA ASN A 70 34.56 22.34 28.89
C ASN A 70 33.19 22.98 28.65
N ILE A 71 32.72 23.06 27.40
CA ILE A 71 31.43 23.69 27.06
C ILE A 71 30.31 23.01 27.85
N TYR A 72 30.33 21.69 28.00
CA TYR A 72 29.30 20.95 28.71
C TYR A 72 29.11 21.41 30.18
N GLU A 73 30.20 21.67 30.90
CA GLU A 73 30.16 22.05 32.33
C GLU A 73 29.46 23.40 32.55
N GLU A 74 29.54 24.28 31.55
CA GLU A 74 28.94 25.62 31.59
C GLU A 74 27.45 25.62 31.26
N PHE A 75 26.92 24.56 30.65
CA PHE A 75 25.51 24.44 30.26
C PHE A 75 24.77 23.25 30.89
N ASN A 76 25.38 22.58 31.87
CA ASN A 76 24.81 21.38 32.49
C ASN A 76 23.53 21.65 33.31
N THR A 77 23.39 22.86 33.88
CA THR A 77 22.18 23.25 34.62
C THR A 77 21.38 24.32 33.86
N PRO A 78 20.04 24.31 33.96
CA PRO A 78 19.19 25.21 33.19
C PRO A 78 19.43 26.69 33.57
N GLU A 79 19.80 26.98 34.81
CA GLU A 79 20.10 28.34 35.29
C GLU A 79 21.37 28.89 34.61
N LYS A 80 22.43 28.08 34.56
CA LYS A 80 23.69 28.47 33.88
C LYS A 80 23.50 28.65 32.38
N ALA A 81 22.61 27.85 31.79
CA ALA A 81 22.24 27.98 30.39
C ALA A 81 21.50 29.31 30.13
N GLN A 82 20.54 29.69 30.97
CA GLN A 82 19.83 30.97 30.87
C GLN A 82 20.75 32.19 31.10
N GLU A 83 21.75 32.07 31.99
CA GLU A 83 22.77 33.12 32.18
C GLU A 83 23.65 33.35 30.94
N SER A 84 23.90 32.28 30.17
CA SER A 84 24.82 32.31 29.03
C SER A 84 24.09 32.53 27.69
N LEU A 85 22.83 32.10 27.59
CA LEU A 85 21.98 32.18 26.40
C LEU A 85 20.71 32.97 26.70
N GLN A 86 20.56 34.09 26.01
CA GLN A 86 19.35 34.90 26.10
C GLN A 86 18.49 34.69 24.85
N LEU A 87 17.23 34.31 25.01
CA LEU A 87 16.29 34.22 23.88
C LEU A 87 16.00 35.64 23.32
N ILE A 88 16.28 35.87 22.04
CA ILE A 88 15.96 37.13 21.35
C ILE A 88 14.59 37.07 20.71
N ALA A 89 14.32 35.97 20.02
CA ALA A 89 13.10 35.78 19.26
C ALA A 89 12.79 34.30 19.12
N PHE A 90 11.55 33.95 19.39
CA PHE A 90 10.99 32.67 19.01
C PHE A 90 9.89 32.89 17.98
N LYS A 91 10.01 32.25 16.82
CA LYS A 91 9.01 32.32 15.77
C LYS A 91 8.35 30.97 15.57
N LYS A 92 7.19 30.84 16.21
CA LYS A 92 6.32 29.68 16.11
C LYS A 92 5.76 29.52 14.69
N PHE A 93 5.65 28.28 14.23
CA PHE A 93 4.90 27.95 13.01
C PHE A 93 3.40 28.13 13.24
N LYS A 94 2.69 28.63 12.23
CA LYS A 94 1.24 28.88 12.36
C LYS A 94 0.43 27.58 12.30
N SER A 95 0.87 26.63 11.49
CA SER A 95 0.21 25.35 11.26
C SER A 95 1.23 24.22 11.22
N THR A 96 0.78 22.98 11.44
CA THR A 96 1.61 21.78 11.26
C THR A 96 2.03 21.58 9.81
N ALA A 97 1.21 22.02 8.85
CA ALA A 97 1.53 21.99 7.42
C ALA A 97 2.72 22.91 7.10
N ASP A 98 2.75 24.12 7.65
CA ASP A 98 3.86 25.07 7.50
C ASP A 98 5.16 24.48 8.06
N ALA A 99 5.08 23.74 9.18
CA ALA A 99 6.23 23.09 9.79
C ALA A 99 6.77 21.94 8.92
N VAL A 100 5.89 21.13 8.33
CA VAL A 100 6.29 20.06 7.40
C VAL A 100 6.88 20.65 6.11
N GLU A 101 6.27 21.70 5.56
CA GLU A 101 6.80 22.39 4.39
C GLU A 101 8.20 22.97 4.67
N SER A 102 8.40 23.54 5.87
CA SER A 102 9.71 24.01 6.33
C SER A 102 10.74 22.90 6.41
N ALA A 103 10.37 21.74 6.98
CA ALA A 103 11.26 20.59 7.11
C ALA A 103 11.61 19.97 5.75
N CYS A 104 10.64 19.84 4.83
CA CYS A 104 10.88 19.38 3.46
C CYS A 104 11.75 20.36 2.69
N ALA A 105 11.49 21.67 2.78
CA ALA A 105 12.31 22.69 2.15
C ALA A 105 13.75 22.64 2.64
N LEU A 106 13.97 22.47 3.95
CA LEU A 106 15.31 22.30 4.51
C LEU A 106 16.01 21.05 3.96
N HIS A 107 15.29 19.93 3.87
CA HIS A 107 15.83 18.67 3.30
C HIS A 107 16.23 18.83 1.82
N GLU A 108 15.46 19.58 1.03
CA GLU A 108 15.75 19.91 -0.37
C GLU A 108 16.78 21.04 -0.53
N GLY A 109 17.32 21.61 0.55
CA GLY A 109 18.25 22.74 0.49
C GLY A 109 17.60 24.06 0.03
N LYS A 110 16.31 24.26 0.31
CA LYS A 110 15.56 25.48 0.02
C LYS A 110 15.27 26.24 1.31
N MET A 111 15.29 27.58 1.24
CA MET A 111 15.05 28.44 2.41
C MET A 111 13.57 28.80 2.49
N ASN A 112 12.90 28.44 3.60
CA ASN A 112 11.50 28.80 3.78
C ASN A 112 11.31 30.31 4.04
N LYS A 113 10.17 30.87 3.60
CA LYS A 113 9.70 32.24 3.83
C LYS A 113 9.69 32.61 5.32
N THR A 114 9.32 31.66 6.19
CA THR A 114 9.27 31.88 7.65
C THR A 114 10.66 32.19 8.22
N LEU A 115 11.67 31.41 7.82
CA LEU A 115 13.07 31.59 8.18
C LEU A 115 13.64 32.89 7.59
N LYS A 116 13.37 33.16 6.30
CA LYS A 116 13.81 34.41 5.63
C LYS A 116 13.30 35.66 6.35
N LYS A 117 12.03 35.65 6.79
CA LYS A 117 11.43 36.75 7.57
C LYS A 117 12.03 36.90 8.98
N LEU A 118 12.46 35.80 9.61
CA LEU A 118 13.10 35.85 10.93
C LEU A 118 14.49 36.49 10.83
N LEU A 119 15.31 36.02 9.89
CA LEU A 119 16.69 36.50 9.72
C LEU A 119 16.74 37.98 9.32
N LYS A 120 15.93 38.40 8.33
CA LYS A 120 15.88 39.82 7.89
C LYS A 120 15.42 40.80 8.97
N GLY A 121 14.65 40.36 9.96
CA GLY A 121 14.09 41.26 10.98
C GLY A 121 14.99 41.47 12.19
N LYS A 122 16.03 40.65 12.38
CA LYS A 122 16.73 40.54 13.65
C LYS A 122 18.26 40.43 13.55
N VAL A 123 18.80 40.04 12.39
CA VAL A 123 20.25 40.00 12.17
C VAL A 123 20.71 41.34 11.60
N THR A 124 21.72 41.96 12.22
CA THR A 124 22.41 43.14 11.68
C THR A 124 23.74 42.77 11.01
N GLU A 125 24.21 43.57 10.06
CA GLU A 125 25.38 43.25 9.19
C GLU A 125 26.68 42.95 9.94
N ASN A 126 26.80 43.36 11.21
CA ASN A 126 27.99 43.16 12.04
C ASN A 126 27.91 41.92 12.97
N GLU A 127 26.90 41.07 12.85
CA GLU A 127 26.67 39.92 13.75
C GLU A 127 26.99 38.57 13.08
N GLN A 128 27.64 37.67 13.79
CA GLN A 128 27.93 36.31 13.32
C GLN A 128 26.80 35.35 13.70
N LEU A 129 26.36 34.51 12.76
CA LEU A 129 25.28 33.53 12.99
C LEU A 129 25.82 32.10 13.10
N ALA A 130 25.73 31.51 14.29
CA ALA A 130 26.00 30.10 14.53
C ALA A 130 24.82 29.26 14.04
N VAL A 131 25.09 28.32 13.12
CA VAL A 131 24.09 27.42 12.52
C VAL A 131 24.56 25.98 12.68
N GLY A 132 23.63 25.08 13.03
CA GLY A 132 23.96 23.68 13.36
C GLY A 132 24.29 22.79 12.16
N ASP A 133 23.77 23.11 10.96
CA ASP A 133 24.06 22.39 9.71
C ASP A 133 24.85 23.28 8.76
N ALA A 134 25.96 22.77 8.25
CA ALA A 134 26.81 23.45 7.28
C ALA A 134 26.06 23.76 5.96
N LYS A 135 25.17 22.87 5.51
CA LYS A 135 24.38 23.08 4.28
C LYS A 135 23.45 24.27 4.41
N LEU A 136 22.75 24.37 5.54
CA LEU A 136 21.87 25.49 5.84
C LEU A 136 22.68 26.79 6.01
N GLY A 137 23.83 26.72 6.69
CA GLY A 137 24.73 27.87 6.85
C GLY A 137 25.20 28.44 5.50
N ASN A 138 25.61 27.58 4.57
CA ASN A 138 25.99 27.99 3.22
C ASN A 138 24.83 28.63 2.46
N LEU A 139 23.62 28.05 2.58
CA LEU A 139 22.41 28.57 1.95
C LEU A 139 22.04 29.97 2.46
N ILE A 140 22.18 30.21 3.77
CA ILE A 140 21.91 31.50 4.40
C ILE A 140 22.95 32.53 3.94
N LYS A 141 24.23 32.13 3.91
CA LYS A 141 25.32 32.98 3.43
C LYS A 141 25.09 33.42 1.98
N GLU A 142 24.73 32.49 1.09
CA GLU A 142 24.44 32.79 -0.32
C GLU A 142 23.23 33.71 -0.52
N LYS A 143 22.16 33.55 0.29
CA LYS A 143 20.88 34.25 0.05
C LYS A 143 20.69 35.55 0.84
N LEU A 144 21.40 35.72 1.95
CA LEU A 144 21.22 36.83 2.89
C LEU A 144 22.52 37.56 3.22
N ASP A 145 23.66 37.11 2.69
CA ASP A 145 24.99 37.69 2.91
C ASP A 145 25.37 37.85 4.40
N VAL A 146 24.88 36.93 5.24
CA VAL A 146 25.18 36.89 6.68
C VAL A 146 26.37 35.96 6.91
N PRO A 147 27.38 36.36 7.71
CA PRO A 147 28.49 35.49 8.06
C PRO A 147 28.02 34.36 9.00
N CYS A 148 27.92 33.15 8.46
CA CYS A 148 27.55 31.95 9.22
C CYS A 148 28.80 31.20 9.74
N VAL A 149 28.74 30.74 10.99
CA VAL A 149 29.78 29.95 11.66
C VAL A 149 29.27 28.55 11.94
N HIS A 150 30.02 27.55 11.51
CA HIS A 150 29.78 26.14 11.80
C HIS A 150 31.09 25.51 12.29
N THR A 151 31.24 25.34 13.60
CA THR A 151 32.40 24.71 14.23
C THR A 151 31.97 23.58 15.16
N PRO A 152 32.85 22.63 15.54
CA PRO A 152 32.54 21.62 16.55
C PRO A 152 32.03 22.20 17.87
N ALA A 153 32.55 23.37 18.26
CA ALA A 153 32.07 24.12 19.42
C ALA A 153 30.58 24.54 19.29
N VAL A 154 30.15 24.93 18.08
CA VAL A 154 28.74 25.22 17.80
C VAL A 154 27.89 23.96 17.89
N ALA A 155 28.39 22.80 17.45
CA ALA A 155 27.66 21.54 17.56
C ALA A 155 27.40 21.13 19.03
N GLU A 156 28.39 21.29 19.90
CA GLU A 156 28.22 21.09 21.36
C GLU A 156 27.29 22.14 21.98
N LEU A 157 27.39 23.41 21.55
CA LEU A 157 26.43 24.44 21.96
C LEU A 157 24.99 24.07 21.59
N MET A 158 24.76 23.57 20.37
CA MET A 158 23.43 23.10 19.93
C MET A 158 22.96 21.90 20.73
N ARG A 159 23.87 21.03 21.19
CA ARG A 159 23.54 19.90 22.07
C ARG A 159 23.10 20.38 23.45
N SER A 160 23.79 21.36 24.02
CA SER A 160 23.43 21.99 25.28
C SER A 160 22.09 22.74 25.21
N ILE A 161 21.82 23.41 24.09
CA ILE A 161 20.51 24.05 23.82
C ILE A 161 19.40 23.00 23.74
N ARG A 162 19.64 21.85 23.08
CA ARG A 162 18.68 20.75 23.02
C ARG A 162 18.33 20.19 24.40
N ALA A 163 19.34 19.99 25.25
CA ALA A 163 19.13 19.43 26.59
C ALA A 163 18.28 20.34 27.49
N ASN A 164 18.42 21.67 27.33
CA ASN A 164 17.74 22.67 28.15
C ASN A 164 16.63 23.42 27.39
N ILE A 165 16.14 22.89 26.26
CA ILE A 165 15.22 23.64 25.39
C ILE A 165 13.89 23.96 26.08
N GLU A 166 13.45 23.09 26.99
CA GLU A 166 12.23 23.26 27.78
C GLU A 166 12.30 24.44 28.74
N SER A 167 13.46 24.71 29.34
CA SER A 167 13.68 25.86 30.23
C SER A 167 14.07 27.13 29.48
N LEU A 168 14.63 27.01 28.26
CA LEU A 168 14.99 28.16 27.42
C LEU A 168 13.78 28.78 26.69
N LEU A 169 12.67 28.05 26.58
CA LEU A 169 11.46 28.47 25.87
C LEU A 169 10.23 28.66 26.78
N ASP A 170 10.41 28.66 28.12
CA ASP A 170 9.42 28.78 29.22
C ASP A 170 7.91 28.74 28.84
N GLU A 171 7.40 29.72 28.10
CA GLU A 171 6.00 29.83 27.65
C GLU A 171 5.51 28.68 26.74
N HIS A 172 6.40 27.91 26.11
CA HIS A 172 6.04 26.87 25.12
C HIS A 172 6.32 25.43 25.56
N LYS A 173 6.71 25.22 26.82
CA LYS A 173 7.15 23.91 27.34
C LYS A 173 6.13 22.78 27.13
N THR A 174 4.85 23.03 27.42
CA THR A 174 3.78 22.03 27.34
C THR A 174 3.37 21.69 25.91
N GLU A 175 3.55 22.62 24.98
CA GLU A 175 3.11 22.46 23.58
C GLU A 175 4.18 21.80 22.68
N LEU A 176 5.46 21.87 23.06
CA LEU A 176 6.57 21.36 22.26
C LEU A 176 6.44 19.86 21.95
N ASN A 177 6.10 19.04 22.95
CA ASN A 177 5.97 17.60 22.77
C ASN A 177 4.81 17.22 21.86
N ALA A 178 3.67 17.91 21.99
CA ALA A 178 2.51 17.71 21.11
C ALA A 178 2.83 18.13 19.66
N MET A 179 3.56 19.24 19.47
CA MET A 179 3.99 19.69 18.15
C MET A 179 5.03 18.77 17.53
N ASN A 180 6.00 18.29 18.31
CA ASN A 180 6.99 17.29 17.86
C ASN A 180 6.27 16.05 17.32
N LEU A 181 5.30 15.51 18.07
CA LEU A 181 4.52 14.35 17.64
C LEU A 181 3.70 14.64 16.38
N ALA A 182 3.04 15.80 16.32
CA ALA A 182 2.21 16.19 15.18
C ALA A 182 3.03 16.36 13.88
N VAL A 183 4.20 17.00 13.98
CA VAL A 183 5.11 17.18 12.83
C VAL A 183 5.72 15.83 12.43
N ALA A 184 6.12 14.99 13.39
CA ALA A 184 6.64 13.64 13.10
C ALA A 184 5.61 12.78 12.37
N HIS A 185 4.36 12.75 12.85
CA HIS A 185 3.26 12.04 12.18
C HIS A 185 2.98 12.61 10.79
N SER A 186 3.00 13.94 10.64
CA SER A 186 2.69 14.58 9.36
C SER A 186 3.81 14.39 8.34
N LEU A 187 5.08 14.45 8.75
CA LEU A 187 6.24 14.14 7.92
C LEU A 187 6.26 12.65 7.55
N GLY A 188 5.95 11.77 8.50
CA GLY A 188 5.77 10.33 8.26
C GLY A 188 4.67 10.08 7.24
N ARG A 189 3.50 10.71 7.39
CA ARG A 189 2.41 10.64 6.41
C ARG A 189 2.80 11.22 5.06
N TYR A 190 3.56 12.32 5.00
CA TYR A 190 4.00 12.88 3.72
C TYR A 190 4.89 11.89 2.97
N LYS A 191 5.85 11.27 3.66
CA LYS A 191 6.71 10.23 3.09
C LYS A 191 5.95 8.95 2.75
N VAL A 192 5.00 8.53 3.60
CA VAL A 192 4.22 7.27 3.43
C VAL A 192 3.05 7.44 2.46
N LYS A 193 2.44 8.63 2.33
CA LYS A 193 1.39 8.92 1.33
C LYS A 193 1.95 8.82 -0.09
N PHE A 194 3.25 9.01 -0.25
CA PHE A 194 3.95 8.74 -1.48
C PHE A 194 4.27 7.26 -1.69
N ASN A 195 4.03 6.37 -0.72
CA ASN A 195 4.27 4.95 -0.90
C ASN A 195 3.16 4.34 -1.80
N PRO A 196 3.47 3.96 -3.05
CA PRO A 196 2.49 3.41 -3.97
C PRO A 196 1.97 2.02 -3.53
N GLU A 197 2.66 1.37 -2.59
CA GLU A 197 2.31 0.05 -2.07
C GLU A 197 0.93 -0.03 -1.39
N LYS A 198 0.33 1.09 -0.94
CA LYS A 198 -1.01 1.07 -0.30
C LYS A 198 -2.19 1.29 -1.25
N ILE A 199 -1.94 1.54 -2.54
CA ILE A 199 -2.99 1.76 -3.54
C ILE A 199 -3.70 0.44 -3.88
N ASP A 200 -3.01 -0.69 -3.74
CA ASP A 200 -3.50 -2.04 -4.07
C ASP A 200 -4.67 -2.50 -3.19
N THR A 201 -4.73 -2.05 -1.93
CA THR A 201 -5.80 -2.41 -0.99
C THR A 201 -7.17 -1.97 -1.49
N MET A 202 -7.25 -0.82 -2.16
CA MET A 202 -8.51 -0.34 -2.75
C MET A 202 -8.99 -1.23 -3.90
N ILE A 203 -8.08 -1.83 -4.67
CA ILE A 203 -8.41 -2.77 -5.75
C ILE A 203 -8.97 -4.05 -5.15
N VAL A 204 -8.33 -4.59 -4.10
CA VAL A 204 -8.81 -5.79 -3.41
C VAL A 204 -10.25 -5.60 -2.94
N GLN A 205 -10.56 -4.48 -2.30
CA GLN A 205 -11.92 -4.17 -1.84
C GLN A 205 -12.90 -3.98 -3.00
N ALA A 206 -12.50 -3.28 -4.07
CA ALA A 206 -13.37 -3.05 -5.22
C ALA A 206 -13.76 -4.35 -5.94
N VAL A 207 -12.83 -5.31 -6.07
CA VAL A 207 -13.12 -6.62 -6.68
C VAL A 207 -14.05 -7.45 -5.82
N SER A 208 -13.80 -7.51 -4.50
CA SER A 208 -14.69 -8.23 -3.58
C SER A 208 -16.10 -7.66 -3.61
N LEU A 209 -16.23 -6.33 -3.60
CA LEU A 209 -17.52 -5.65 -3.74
C LEU A 209 -18.20 -5.98 -5.08
N LEU A 210 -17.45 -6.02 -6.19
CA LEU A 210 -17.99 -6.37 -7.50
C LEU A 210 -18.54 -7.81 -7.52
N ASP A 211 -17.80 -8.77 -6.94
CA ASP A 211 -18.23 -10.18 -6.86
C ASP A 211 -19.45 -10.34 -5.93
N ASP A 212 -19.58 -9.52 -4.88
CA ASP A 212 -20.75 -9.53 -4.00
C ASP A 212 -21.97 -8.86 -4.64
N LEU A 213 -21.78 -7.74 -5.35
CA LEU A 213 -22.84 -7.10 -6.14
C LEU A 213 -23.42 -8.05 -7.18
N ASP A 214 -22.59 -8.85 -7.86
CA ASP A 214 -23.07 -9.82 -8.85
C ASP A 214 -23.97 -10.90 -8.22
N LYS A 215 -23.67 -11.36 -7.00
CA LYS A 215 -24.50 -12.33 -6.26
C LYS A 215 -25.81 -11.70 -5.80
N GLU A 216 -25.74 -10.52 -5.19
CA GLU A 216 -26.94 -9.84 -4.66
C GLU A 216 -27.86 -9.38 -5.78
N LEU A 217 -27.32 -8.89 -6.90
CA LEU A 217 -28.10 -8.55 -8.08
C LEU A 217 -28.87 -9.78 -8.59
N ASN A 218 -28.21 -10.95 -8.66
CA ASN A 218 -28.88 -12.17 -9.05
C ASN A 218 -30.00 -12.55 -8.07
N ASN A 219 -29.76 -12.46 -6.76
CA ASN A 219 -30.78 -12.73 -5.74
C ASN A 219 -31.98 -11.79 -5.85
N TYR A 220 -31.75 -10.49 -6.01
CA TYR A 220 -32.82 -9.50 -6.17
C TYR A 220 -33.62 -9.70 -7.46
N VAL A 221 -32.96 -10.04 -8.57
CA VAL A 221 -33.64 -10.31 -9.84
C VAL A 221 -34.49 -11.57 -9.75
N MET A 222 -33.97 -12.65 -9.16
CA MET A 222 -34.77 -13.87 -8.95
C MET A 222 -35.97 -13.60 -8.05
N ARG A 223 -35.80 -12.80 -6.99
CA ARG A 223 -36.91 -12.38 -6.12
C ARG A 223 -37.94 -11.53 -6.87
N CYS A 224 -37.49 -10.59 -7.71
CA CYS A 224 -38.37 -9.76 -8.53
C CYS A 224 -39.16 -10.60 -9.56
N ARG A 225 -38.51 -11.60 -10.17
CA ARG A 225 -39.16 -12.56 -11.09
C ARG A 225 -40.24 -13.38 -10.40
N GLU A 226 -39.98 -13.89 -9.20
CA GLU A 226 -40.98 -14.61 -8.41
C GLU A 226 -42.13 -13.69 -8.00
N TRP A 227 -41.83 -12.45 -7.59
CA TRP A 227 -42.83 -11.51 -7.09
C TRP A 227 -43.76 -11.01 -8.21
N TYR A 228 -43.21 -10.54 -9.32
CA TYR A 228 -44.00 -10.11 -10.47
C TYR A 228 -44.57 -11.29 -11.26
N GLY A 229 -43.98 -12.48 -11.12
CA GLY A 229 -44.49 -13.71 -11.74
C GLY A 229 -45.89 -14.12 -11.28
N TRP A 230 -46.38 -13.63 -10.14
CA TRP A 230 -47.80 -13.78 -9.78
C TRP A 230 -48.72 -13.00 -10.71
N HIS A 231 -48.30 -11.83 -11.17
CA HIS A 231 -49.07 -10.98 -12.08
C HIS A 231 -48.86 -11.37 -13.54
N PHE A 232 -47.62 -11.60 -13.96
CA PHE A 232 -47.27 -11.94 -15.34
C PHE A 232 -46.17 -13.02 -15.40
N PRO A 233 -46.54 -14.31 -15.23
CA PRO A 233 -45.57 -15.42 -15.15
C PRO A 233 -44.83 -15.69 -16.46
N GLU A 234 -45.44 -15.40 -17.61
CA GLU A 234 -44.86 -15.66 -18.92
C GLU A 234 -43.69 -14.73 -19.25
N LEU A 235 -43.70 -13.50 -18.72
CA LEU A 235 -42.63 -12.50 -18.92
C LEU A 235 -41.25 -13.03 -18.52
N GLY A 236 -41.19 -13.78 -17.42
CA GLY A 236 -39.94 -14.36 -16.92
C GLY A 236 -39.33 -15.40 -17.86
N LYS A 237 -40.14 -16.07 -18.69
CA LYS A 237 -39.67 -17.04 -19.69
C LYS A 237 -39.19 -16.35 -20.96
N ILE A 238 -39.88 -15.29 -21.38
CA ILE A 238 -39.58 -14.53 -22.60
C ILE A 238 -38.27 -13.76 -22.43
N ILE A 239 -38.14 -13.02 -21.32
CA ILE A 239 -36.98 -12.16 -21.07
C ILE A 239 -36.01 -12.86 -20.13
N GLN A 240 -34.84 -13.24 -20.64
CA GLN A 240 -33.76 -13.83 -19.84
C GLN A 240 -32.82 -12.78 -19.26
N ASP A 241 -32.66 -11.63 -19.92
CA ASP A 241 -31.79 -10.57 -19.40
C ASP A 241 -32.37 -9.92 -18.13
N HIS A 242 -31.52 -9.75 -17.13
CA HIS A 242 -31.89 -9.28 -15.80
C HIS A 242 -32.20 -7.77 -15.80
N GLN A 243 -31.40 -6.97 -16.51
CA GLN A 243 -31.63 -5.53 -16.59
C GLN A 243 -32.86 -5.21 -17.45
N ALA A 244 -33.01 -5.85 -18.60
CA ALA A 244 -34.17 -5.67 -19.46
C ALA A 244 -35.47 -6.04 -18.73
N PHE A 245 -35.48 -7.14 -17.97
CA PHE A 245 -36.65 -7.57 -17.19
C PHE A 245 -37.15 -6.49 -16.21
N ALA A 246 -36.25 -5.91 -15.40
CA ALA A 246 -36.60 -4.86 -14.45
C ALA A 246 -37.10 -3.57 -15.15
N LYS A 247 -36.48 -3.20 -16.28
CA LYS A 247 -36.90 -2.03 -17.08
C LYS A 247 -38.29 -2.23 -17.71
N VAL A 248 -38.59 -3.43 -18.17
CA VAL A 248 -39.88 -3.76 -18.80
C VAL A 248 -41.00 -3.75 -17.77
N ILE A 249 -40.79 -4.30 -16.57
CA ILE A 249 -41.78 -4.21 -15.48
C ILE A 249 -42.09 -2.75 -15.15
N LYS A 250 -41.06 -1.91 -15.07
CA LYS A 250 -41.22 -0.48 -14.80
C LYS A 250 -41.99 0.25 -15.90
N ALA A 251 -41.78 -0.13 -17.16
CA ALA A 251 -42.45 0.50 -18.30
C ALA A 251 -43.92 0.04 -18.44
N ILE A 252 -44.20 -1.25 -18.28
CA ILE A 252 -45.54 -1.83 -18.43
C ILE A 252 -46.41 -1.53 -17.20
N GLY A 253 -45.87 -1.76 -16.00
CA GLY A 253 -46.65 -1.77 -14.76
C GLY A 253 -47.65 -2.92 -14.73
N MET A 254 -48.92 -2.62 -14.98
CA MET A 254 -49.99 -3.62 -15.08
C MET A 254 -50.09 -4.19 -16.50
N ARG A 255 -50.46 -5.47 -16.62
CA ARG A 255 -50.62 -6.15 -17.93
C ARG A 255 -51.55 -5.42 -18.90
N GLN A 256 -52.63 -4.81 -18.40
CA GLN A 256 -53.60 -4.06 -19.22
C GLN A 256 -52.95 -2.89 -19.97
N ASN A 257 -51.89 -2.31 -19.41
CA ASN A 257 -51.17 -1.20 -20.02
C ASN A 257 -50.14 -1.66 -21.07
N ALA A 258 -49.84 -2.96 -21.15
CA ALA A 258 -48.82 -3.49 -22.05
C ALA A 258 -49.10 -3.18 -23.54
N ILE A 259 -50.37 -3.08 -23.93
CA ILE A 259 -50.79 -2.78 -25.32
C ILE A 259 -50.38 -1.36 -25.72
N ASN A 260 -50.50 -0.41 -24.80
CA ASN A 260 -50.33 1.02 -25.07
C ASN A 260 -48.88 1.52 -24.88
N VAL A 261 -48.03 0.72 -24.24
CA VAL A 261 -46.64 1.09 -23.94
C VAL A 261 -45.71 0.68 -25.09
N ASP A 262 -44.82 1.60 -25.46
CA ASP A 262 -43.73 1.35 -26.40
C ASP A 262 -42.51 0.81 -25.65
N LEU A 263 -42.04 -0.38 -26.02
CA LEU A 263 -40.90 -1.08 -25.39
C LEU A 263 -39.65 -1.12 -26.29
N SER A 264 -39.69 -0.48 -27.45
CA SER A 264 -38.62 -0.50 -28.47
C SER A 264 -37.26 -0.04 -27.97
N ALA A 265 -37.21 0.82 -26.94
CA ALA A 265 -35.98 1.31 -26.32
C ALA A 265 -35.28 0.26 -25.43
N ILE A 266 -35.99 -0.79 -25.01
CA ILE A 266 -35.52 -1.77 -24.03
C ILE A 266 -35.38 -3.16 -24.65
N LEU A 267 -36.30 -3.54 -25.52
CA LEU A 267 -36.36 -4.86 -26.15
C LEU A 267 -36.32 -4.76 -27.68
N PRO A 268 -35.77 -5.79 -28.35
CA PRO A 268 -35.99 -5.99 -29.79
C PRO A 268 -37.48 -6.19 -30.12
N GLU A 269 -37.89 -5.74 -31.31
CA GLU A 269 -39.28 -5.78 -31.80
C GLU A 269 -39.90 -7.20 -31.74
N GLU A 270 -39.11 -8.24 -32.03
CA GLU A 270 -39.57 -9.64 -31.94
C GLU A 270 -39.96 -10.07 -30.51
N LEU A 271 -39.26 -9.54 -29.49
CA LEU A 271 -39.58 -9.86 -28.10
C LEU A 271 -40.71 -8.97 -27.59
N GLU A 272 -40.77 -7.72 -28.03
CA GLU A 272 -41.86 -6.80 -27.68
C GLU A 272 -43.23 -7.34 -28.15
N ALA A 273 -43.33 -7.77 -29.41
CA ALA A 273 -44.57 -8.33 -29.94
C ALA A 273 -45.04 -9.55 -29.11
N LYS A 274 -44.12 -10.46 -28.78
CA LYS A 274 -44.41 -11.62 -27.93
C LYS A 274 -44.85 -11.22 -26.53
N VAL A 275 -44.24 -10.19 -25.93
CA VAL A 275 -44.66 -9.70 -24.61
C VAL A 275 -46.09 -9.14 -24.66
N LYS A 276 -46.47 -8.44 -25.74
CA LYS A 276 -47.83 -7.90 -25.92
C LYS A 276 -48.86 -9.01 -26.16
N GLU A 277 -48.55 -9.98 -27.01
CA GLU A 277 -49.40 -11.16 -27.25
C GLU A 277 -49.62 -11.97 -25.97
N GLU A 278 -48.55 -12.25 -25.23
CA GLU A 278 -48.62 -13.00 -23.98
C GLU A 278 -49.29 -12.21 -22.86
N ALA A 279 -49.24 -10.87 -22.88
CA ALA A 279 -49.96 -10.05 -21.90
C ALA A 279 -51.49 -10.16 -22.05
N GLU A 280 -52.01 -10.37 -23.26
CA GLU A 280 -53.45 -10.59 -23.51
C GLU A 280 -53.91 -11.98 -23.09
N ILE A 281 -53.06 -13.00 -23.25
CA ILE A 281 -53.38 -14.42 -23.00
C ILE A 281 -52.97 -14.86 -21.57
N SER A 282 -52.23 -14.02 -20.85
CA SER A 282 -51.57 -14.37 -19.59
C SER A 282 -52.53 -14.92 -18.52
N MET A 283 -52.08 -15.99 -17.86
CA MET A 283 -52.81 -16.67 -16.78
C MET A 283 -52.58 -16.05 -15.39
N GLY A 284 -51.81 -14.96 -15.31
CA GLY A 284 -51.49 -14.31 -14.03
C GLY A 284 -52.70 -13.62 -13.37
N THR A 285 -52.56 -13.33 -12.07
CA THR A 285 -53.60 -12.70 -11.25
C THR A 285 -53.44 -11.18 -11.23
N ASP A 286 -54.53 -10.43 -11.16
CA ASP A 286 -54.44 -8.98 -10.99
C ASP A 286 -53.94 -8.60 -9.59
N ILE A 287 -53.06 -7.62 -9.53
CA ILE A 287 -52.41 -7.14 -8.30
C ILE A 287 -52.90 -5.75 -7.93
N SER A 288 -52.76 -5.38 -6.66
CA SER A 288 -53.10 -4.04 -6.21
C SER A 288 -52.06 -3.01 -6.67
N GLU A 289 -52.48 -1.75 -6.80
CA GLU A 289 -51.57 -0.64 -7.11
C GLU A 289 -50.49 -0.44 -6.03
N LEU A 290 -50.82 -0.71 -4.76
CA LEU A 290 -49.86 -0.64 -3.65
C LEU A 290 -48.74 -1.68 -3.81
N ASP A 291 -49.09 -2.91 -4.17
CA ASP A 291 -48.10 -3.95 -4.44
C ASP A 291 -47.24 -3.60 -5.66
N LEU A 292 -47.85 -3.04 -6.71
CA LEU A 292 -47.13 -2.59 -7.90
C LEU A 292 -46.11 -1.50 -7.59
N ILE A 293 -46.41 -0.55 -6.70
CA ILE A 293 -45.46 0.48 -6.26
C ILE A 293 -44.23 -0.16 -5.59
N HIS A 294 -44.43 -1.17 -4.75
CA HIS A 294 -43.33 -1.88 -4.10
C HIS A 294 -42.50 -2.71 -5.09
N ILE A 295 -43.13 -3.38 -6.05
CA ILE A 295 -42.43 -4.12 -7.11
C ILE A 295 -41.63 -3.15 -7.99
N SER A 296 -42.21 -2.01 -8.37
CA SER A 296 -41.51 -0.97 -9.13
C SER A 296 -40.32 -0.41 -8.34
N GLY A 297 -40.48 -0.19 -7.03
CA GLY A 297 -39.38 0.24 -6.16
C GLY A 297 -38.21 -0.77 -6.13
N LEU A 298 -38.50 -2.08 -6.12
CA LEU A 298 -37.45 -3.11 -6.25
C LEU A 298 -36.79 -3.07 -7.64
N CYS A 299 -37.54 -2.83 -8.71
CA CYS A 299 -36.99 -2.69 -10.06
C CYS A 299 -36.03 -1.50 -10.16
N ASP A 300 -36.36 -0.38 -9.52
CA ASP A 300 -35.47 0.79 -9.45
C ASP A 300 -34.15 0.46 -8.76
N GLN A 301 -34.21 -0.21 -7.60
CA GLN A 301 -33.01 -0.66 -6.90
C GLN A 301 -32.14 -1.59 -7.76
N ILE A 302 -32.75 -2.53 -8.51
CA ILE A 302 -32.01 -3.43 -9.40
C ILE A 302 -31.30 -2.63 -10.51
N ILE A 303 -32.00 -1.66 -11.12
CA ILE A 303 -31.42 -0.81 -12.18
C ILE A 303 -30.26 0.02 -11.62
N ASP A 304 -30.44 0.66 -10.47
CA ASP A 304 -29.43 1.50 -9.81
C ASP A 304 -28.20 0.67 -9.42
N LEU A 305 -28.39 -0.51 -8.80
CA LEU A 305 -27.29 -1.43 -8.47
C LEU A 305 -26.54 -1.88 -9.72
N SER A 306 -27.25 -2.11 -10.82
CA SER A 306 -26.61 -2.54 -12.06
C SER A 306 -25.84 -1.41 -12.75
N GLN A 307 -26.32 -0.17 -12.67
CA GLN A 307 -25.55 1.00 -13.09
C GLN A 307 -24.32 1.22 -12.22
N TYR A 308 -24.47 1.12 -10.89
CA TYR A 308 -23.36 1.24 -9.95
C TYR A 308 -22.30 0.16 -10.20
N ARG A 309 -22.71 -1.08 -10.50
CA ARG A 309 -21.81 -2.16 -10.91
C ARG A 309 -20.98 -1.79 -12.16
N ALA A 310 -21.59 -1.18 -13.17
CA ALA A 310 -20.87 -0.72 -14.37
C ALA A 310 -19.86 0.40 -14.03
N GLN A 311 -20.28 1.38 -13.21
CA GLN A 311 -19.38 2.45 -12.74
C GLN A 311 -18.21 1.90 -11.91
N LEU A 312 -18.45 0.91 -11.05
CA LEU A 312 -17.43 0.27 -10.23
C LEU A 312 -16.42 -0.51 -11.11
N PHE A 313 -16.91 -1.14 -12.18
CA PHE A 313 -16.05 -1.80 -13.16
C PHE A 313 -15.13 -0.80 -13.91
N ASP A 314 -15.67 0.35 -14.33
CA ASP A 314 -14.88 1.40 -14.97
C ASP A 314 -13.84 2.02 -14.01
N TYR A 315 -14.24 2.22 -12.75
CA TYR A 315 -13.32 2.62 -11.68
C TYR A 315 -12.17 1.61 -11.51
N LEU A 316 -12.50 0.31 -11.46
CA LEU A 316 -11.52 -0.76 -11.34
C LEU A 316 -10.57 -0.79 -12.54
N LYS A 317 -11.08 -0.62 -13.76
CA LYS A 317 -10.29 -0.58 -14.99
C LYS A 317 -9.26 0.56 -14.98
N ASN A 318 -9.69 1.76 -14.63
CA ASN A 318 -8.82 2.93 -14.55
C ASN A 318 -7.74 2.74 -13.47
N ARG A 319 -8.14 2.22 -12.30
CA ARG A 319 -7.21 2.00 -11.19
C ARG A 319 -6.20 0.89 -11.50
N MET A 320 -6.65 -0.20 -12.13
CA MET A 320 -5.78 -1.32 -12.50
C MET A 320 -4.76 -0.90 -13.56
N THR A 321 -5.18 -0.14 -14.56
CA THR A 321 -4.27 0.37 -15.61
C THR A 321 -3.21 1.30 -15.02
N ALA A 322 -3.57 2.09 -14.00
CA ALA A 322 -2.63 2.96 -13.31
C ALA A 322 -1.66 2.20 -12.37
N LEU A 323 -2.10 1.10 -11.76
CA LEU A 323 -1.29 0.32 -10.82
C LEU A 323 -0.40 -0.73 -11.52
N ALA A 324 -0.99 -1.57 -12.38
CA ALA A 324 -0.34 -2.72 -12.99
C ALA A 324 -0.66 -2.79 -14.49
N PRO A 325 -0.08 -1.89 -15.31
CA PRO A 325 -0.36 -1.83 -16.74
C PRO A 325 0.11 -3.09 -17.49
N ASN A 326 1.25 -3.68 -17.12
CA ASN A 326 1.76 -4.87 -17.82
C ASN A 326 0.91 -6.10 -17.53
N LEU A 327 0.50 -6.29 -16.28
CA LEU A 327 -0.41 -7.37 -15.90
C LEU A 327 -1.77 -7.25 -16.61
N THR A 328 -2.29 -6.02 -16.72
CA THR A 328 -3.55 -5.72 -17.40
C THR A 328 -3.51 -6.09 -18.87
N CYS A 329 -2.44 -5.73 -19.59
CA CYS A 329 -2.28 -6.11 -20.99
C CYS A 329 -2.28 -7.63 -21.21
N LEU A 330 -1.74 -8.41 -20.27
CA LEU A 330 -1.63 -9.86 -20.40
C LEU A 330 -2.94 -10.59 -20.07
N LEU A 331 -3.59 -10.26 -18.95
CA LEU A 331 -4.72 -11.02 -18.40
C LEU A 331 -6.09 -10.34 -18.58
N GLY A 332 -6.09 -9.01 -18.78
CA GLY A 332 -7.27 -8.17 -18.62
C GLY A 332 -7.45 -7.70 -17.18
N GLU A 333 -8.26 -6.66 -17.02
CA GLU A 333 -8.46 -5.91 -15.79
C GLU A 333 -9.06 -6.78 -14.70
N LEU A 334 -10.16 -7.49 -15.00
CA LEU A 334 -10.91 -8.27 -14.01
C LEU A 334 -10.11 -9.48 -13.49
N VAL A 335 -9.44 -10.20 -14.39
CA VAL A 335 -8.65 -11.39 -14.03
C VAL A 335 -7.40 -10.97 -13.25
N GLY A 336 -6.73 -9.89 -13.66
CA GLY A 336 -5.61 -9.32 -12.92
C GLY A 336 -6.02 -8.89 -11.51
N ALA A 337 -7.18 -8.25 -11.38
CA ALA A 337 -7.70 -7.80 -10.09
C ALA A 337 -8.03 -8.95 -9.15
N ARG A 338 -8.64 -10.04 -9.66
CA ARG A 338 -8.89 -11.26 -8.87
C ARG A 338 -7.61 -11.95 -8.42
N LEU A 339 -6.54 -11.94 -9.23
CA LEU A 339 -5.24 -12.48 -8.81
C LEU A 339 -4.62 -11.68 -7.67
N ILE A 340 -4.68 -10.34 -7.74
CA ILE A 340 -4.18 -9.46 -6.66
C ILE A 340 -5.01 -9.66 -5.39
N SER A 341 -6.34 -9.73 -5.50
CA SER A 341 -7.24 -9.99 -4.37
C SER A 341 -6.93 -11.32 -3.69
N HIS A 342 -6.75 -12.40 -4.46
CA HIS A 342 -6.41 -13.71 -3.91
C HIS A 342 -5.00 -13.74 -3.27
N ALA A 343 -4.04 -12.95 -3.78
CA ALA A 343 -2.71 -12.84 -3.19
C ALA A 343 -2.64 -11.86 -1.99
N GLY A 344 -3.68 -11.05 -1.79
CA GLY A 344 -3.81 -10.02 -0.75
C GLY A 344 -3.16 -8.67 -1.10
N SER A 345 -2.04 -8.67 -1.84
CA SER A 345 -1.32 -7.46 -2.26
C SER A 345 -0.57 -7.72 -3.58
N LEU A 346 -0.30 -6.66 -4.34
CA LEU A 346 0.49 -6.75 -5.57
C LEU A 346 1.91 -7.25 -5.30
N VAL A 347 2.53 -6.80 -4.20
CA VAL A 347 3.89 -7.22 -3.79
C VAL A 347 3.91 -8.70 -3.38
N SER A 348 2.85 -9.18 -2.72
CA SER A 348 2.68 -10.60 -2.38
C SER A 348 2.59 -11.45 -3.66
N LEU A 349 1.83 -11.00 -4.65
CA LEU A 349 1.74 -11.66 -5.95
C LEU A 349 3.09 -11.68 -6.69
N ALA A 350 3.87 -10.60 -6.62
CA ALA A 350 5.20 -10.53 -7.23
C ALA A 350 6.19 -11.56 -6.64
N LYS A 351 6.07 -11.86 -5.34
CA LYS A 351 6.87 -12.88 -4.64
C LYS A 351 6.47 -14.31 -5.03
N ALA A 352 5.25 -14.52 -5.52
CA ALA A 352 4.80 -15.84 -5.93
C ALA A 352 5.57 -16.35 -7.17
N PRO A 353 5.91 -17.64 -7.25
CA PRO A 353 6.48 -18.23 -8.45
C PRO A 353 5.41 -18.42 -9.53
N ALA A 354 5.85 -18.54 -10.79
CA ALA A 354 4.96 -18.71 -11.93
C ALA A 354 4.03 -19.95 -11.82
N SER A 355 4.51 -21.04 -11.22
CA SER A 355 3.70 -22.25 -10.99
C SER A 355 2.55 -21.99 -10.02
N THR A 356 2.76 -21.19 -8.97
CA THR A 356 1.70 -20.79 -8.04
C THR A 356 0.69 -19.87 -8.73
N VAL A 357 1.15 -18.88 -9.51
CA VAL A 357 0.27 -18.00 -10.30
C VAL A 357 -0.60 -18.80 -11.28
N GLN A 358 -0.07 -19.89 -11.84
CA GLN A 358 -0.82 -20.76 -12.77
C GLN A 358 -2.05 -21.42 -12.13
N ILE A 359 -1.94 -21.84 -10.86
CA ILE A 359 -2.94 -22.65 -10.15
C ILE A 359 -3.68 -21.86 -9.06
N LEU A 360 -3.42 -20.56 -8.94
CA LEU A 360 -4.04 -19.69 -7.95
C LEU A 360 -5.57 -19.71 -8.09
N GLY A 361 -6.29 -19.90 -6.97
CA GLY A 361 -7.74 -20.10 -6.93
C GLY A 361 -8.24 -21.53 -7.16
N ALA A 362 -7.39 -22.47 -7.58
CA ALA A 362 -7.72 -23.91 -7.65
C ALA A 362 -7.15 -24.73 -6.47
N GLU A 363 -6.81 -24.06 -5.36
CA GLU A 363 -6.08 -24.63 -4.23
C GLU A 363 -6.79 -25.82 -3.59
N LYS A 364 -8.11 -25.74 -3.42
CA LYS A 364 -8.91 -26.86 -2.88
C LYS A 364 -8.79 -28.12 -3.73
N ALA A 365 -8.80 -27.97 -5.06
CA ALA A 365 -8.64 -29.10 -5.98
C ALA A 365 -7.20 -29.60 -6.00
N LEU A 366 -6.23 -28.70 -5.95
CA LEU A 366 -4.80 -28.99 -5.88
C LEU A 366 -4.46 -29.83 -4.64
N PHE A 367 -4.82 -29.35 -3.44
CA PHE A 367 -4.52 -30.05 -2.19
C PHE A 367 -5.25 -31.39 -2.08
N ARG A 368 -6.47 -31.49 -2.62
CA ARG A 368 -7.18 -32.78 -2.70
C ARG A 368 -6.46 -33.77 -3.63
N ALA A 369 -5.99 -33.32 -4.79
CA ALA A 369 -5.25 -34.15 -5.73
C ALA A 369 -3.92 -34.63 -5.13
N LEU A 370 -3.17 -33.75 -4.48
CA LEU A 370 -1.90 -34.10 -3.81
C LEU A 370 -2.11 -35.13 -2.70
N LYS A 371 -3.11 -34.93 -1.84
CA LYS A 371 -3.44 -35.90 -0.77
C LYS A 371 -3.84 -37.27 -1.30
N THR A 372 -4.53 -37.29 -2.44
CA THR A 372 -5.02 -38.54 -3.06
C THR A 372 -4.08 -39.11 -4.13
N LYS A 373 -2.89 -38.51 -4.32
CA LYS A 373 -1.93 -38.82 -5.39
C LYS A 373 -2.59 -38.87 -6.79
N LYS A 374 -3.56 -37.99 -7.04
CA LYS A 374 -4.25 -37.82 -8.33
C LYS A 374 -3.65 -36.65 -9.12
N ASP A 375 -4.05 -36.55 -10.39
CA ASP A 375 -3.64 -35.46 -11.26
C ASP A 375 -4.04 -34.09 -10.71
N THR A 376 -3.08 -33.17 -10.68
CA THR A 376 -3.28 -31.80 -10.22
C THR A 376 -4.02 -30.95 -11.27
N PRO A 377 -4.77 -29.91 -10.85
CA PRO A 377 -5.41 -29.00 -11.77
C PRO A 377 -4.37 -28.24 -12.60
N LYS A 378 -4.66 -28.06 -13.91
CA LYS A 378 -3.74 -27.42 -14.86
C LYS A 378 -3.83 -25.89 -14.88
N TYR A 379 -4.89 -25.31 -14.34
CA TYR A 379 -5.20 -23.89 -14.36
C TYR A 379 -6.07 -23.52 -13.16
N GLY A 380 -5.94 -22.28 -12.69
CA GLY A 380 -6.81 -21.65 -11.70
C GLY A 380 -7.55 -20.45 -12.30
N LEU A 381 -7.49 -19.30 -11.62
CA LEU A 381 -8.15 -18.04 -12.02
C LEU A 381 -7.74 -17.56 -13.42
N ILE A 382 -6.50 -17.84 -13.83
CA ILE A 382 -6.00 -17.49 -15.17
C ILE A 382 -6.78 -18.15 -16.31
N TYR A 383 -7.58 -19.19 -16.05
CA TYR A 383 -8.38 -19.87 -17.07
C TYR A 383 -9.32 -18.90 -17.82
N HIS A 384 -9.83 -17.87 -17.13
CA HIS A 384 -10.73 -16.87 -17.70
C HIS A 384 -10.01 -15.80 -18.53
N ALA A 385 -8.67 -15.84 -18.64
CA ALA A 385 -7.95 -14.92 -19.51
C ALA A 385 -8.29 -15.18 -20.99
N GLN A 386 -8.32 -14.11 -21.79
CA GLN A 386 -8.68 -14.17 -23.20
C GLN A 386 -7.77 -15.13 -24.01
N LEU A 387 -6.45 -15.07 -23.79
CA LEU A 387 -5.45 -15.89 -24.48
C LEU A 387 -5.63 -17.40 -24.26
N ILE A 388 -6.11 -17.81 -23.08
CA ILE A 388 -6.35 -19.23 -22.77
C ILE A 388 -7.72 -19.66 -23.30
N THR A 389 -8.71 -18.78 -23.24
CA THR A 389 -10.07 -19.07 -23.69
C THR A 389 -10.12 -19.29 -25.21
N GLN A 390 -9.34 -18.51 -25.97
CA GLN A 390 -9.19 -18.66 -27.43
C GLN A 390 -8.38 -19.90 -27.85
N ALA A 391 -7.55 -20.45 -26.96
CA ALA A 391 -6.73 -21.61 -27.28
C ALA A 391 -7.57 -22.92 -27.33
N PRO A 392 -7.27 -23.86 -28.24
CA PRO A 392 -7.96 -25.15 -28.29
C PRO A 392 -7.64 -25.98 -27.04
N ALA A 393 -8.56 -26.85 -26.62
CA ALA A 393 -8.52 -27.56 -25.33
C ALA A 393 -7.18 -28.27 -25.03
N LYS A 394 -6.53 -28.87 -26.04
CA LYS A 394 -5.23 -29.54 -25.91
C LYS A 394 -4.08 -28.57 -25.61
N LEU A 395 -4.15 -27.33 -26.11
CA LEU A 395 -3.11 -26.31 -25.95
C LEU A 395 -3.34 -25.41 -24.73
N LYS A 396 -4.56 -25.36 -24.17
CA LYS A 396 -4.90 -24.53 -23.00
C LYS A 396 -3.91 -24.69 -21.84
N GLY A 397 -3.54 -25.93 -21.50
CA GLY A 397 -2.57 -26.19 -20.43
C GLY A 397 -1.14 -25.71 -20.73
N LYS A 398 -0.70 -25.83 -21.99
CA LYS A 398 0.61 -25.31 -22.42
C LYS A 398 0.62 -23.79 -22.39
N MET A 399 -0.46 -23.16 -22.86
CA MET A 399 -0.62 -21.71 -22.87
C MET A 399 -0.72 -21.16 -21.46
N ALA A 400 -1.48 -21.80 -20.56
CA ALA A 400 -1.59 -21.39 -19.16
C ALA A 400 -0.23 -21.32 -18.45
N ARG A 401 0.65 -22.29 -18.69
CA ARG A 401 2.01 -22.27 -18.13
C ARG A 401 2.86 -21.13 -18.68
N LYS A 402 2.82 -20.90 -20.00
CA LYS A 402 3.56 -19.81 -20.65
C LYS A 402 3.04 -18.43 -20.21
N LEU A 403 1.72 -18.28 -20.14
CA LEU A 403 1.07 -17.06 -19.68
C LEU A 403 1.43 -16.79 -18.22
N ALA A 404 1.30 -17.76 -17.31
CA ALA A 404 1.65 -17.59 -15.90
C ALA A 404 3.12 -17.17 -15.70
N ALA A 405 4.05 -17.70 -16.50
CA ALA A 405 5.46 -17.29 -16.48
C ALA A 405 5.64 -15.82 -16.89
N LYS A 406 4.93 -15.37 -17.93
CA LYS A 406 4.97 -13.96 -18.36
C LYS A 406 4.23 -13.04 -17.40
N CYS A 407 3.13 -13.48 -16.81
CA CYS A 407 2.41 -12.74 -15.78
C CYS A 407 3.28 -12.54 -14.53
N ALA A 408 3.95 -13.58 -14.04
CA ALA A 408 4.85 -13.43 -12.88
C ALA A 408 5.99 -12.44 -13.14
N LEU A 409 6.52 -12.40 -14.38
CA LEU A 409 7.53 -11.42 -14.77
C LEU A 409 6.93 -10.01 -14.85
N ALA A 410 5.77 -9.84 -15.47
CA ALA A 410 5.07 -8.57 -15.56
C ALA A 410 4.69 -8.01 -14.17
N THR A 411 4.16 -8.84 -13.27
CA THR A 411 3.82 -8.43 -11.90
C THR A 411 5.04 -7.96 -11.12
N ARG A 412 6.21 -8.59 -11.30
CA ARG A 412 7.44 -8.15 -10.62
C ARG A 412 7.93 -6.80 -11.14
N ILE A 413 7.78 -6.55 -12.43
CA ILE A 413 8.11 -5.25 -13.02
C ILE A 413 7.13 -4.20 -12.49
N ASP A 414 5.82 -4.48 -12.53
CA ASP A 414 4.79 -3.56 -12.04
C ASP A 414 4.92 -3.24 -10.54
N ALA A 415 5.40 -4.21 -9.73
CA ALA A 415 5.50 -4.05 -8.28
C ALA A 415 6.84 -3.49 -7.77
N LEU A 416 7.96 -3.77 -8.46
CA LEU A 416 9.32 -3.52 -7.94
C LEU A 416 10.17 -2.60 -8.83
N ALA A 417 9.72 -2.25 -10.03
CA ALA A 417 10.51 -1.35 -10.88
C ALA A 417 10.36 0.11 -10.41
N ASP A 418 11.50 0.75 -10.12
CA ASP A 418 11.55 2.17 -9.74
C ASP A 418 11.18 3.09 -10.92
N ASP A 419 11.62 2.72 -12.14
CA ASP A 419 11.28 3.42 -13.39
C ASP A 419 10.17 2.66 -14.14
N SER A 420 8.98 3.26 -14.19
CA SER A 420 7.85 2.69 -14.92
C SER A 420 8.07 2.81 -16.43
N ARG A 421 8.42 1.70 -17.09
CA ARG A 421 8.43 1.57 -18.57
C ARG A 421 7.02 1.48 -19.17
N GLY A 422 5.98 1.84 -18.41
CA GLY A 422 4.59 1.72 -18.80
C GLY A 422 4.20 0.28 -19.15
N ALA A 423 3.38 0.12 -20.20
CA ALA A 423 2.83 -1.17 -20.64
C ALA A 423 3.68 -1.91 -21.70
N GLU A 424 4.86 -1.40 -22.05
CA GLU A 424 5.69 -1.89 -23.17
C GLU A 424 5.99 -3.40 -23.04
N VAL A 425 6.46 -3.81 -21.86
CA VAL A 425 6.85 -5.20 -21.59
C VAL A 425 5.63 -6.15 -21.67
N GLY A 426 4.48 -5.69 -21.19
CA GLY A 426 3.21 -6.42 -21.27
C GLY A 426 2.77 -6.64 -22.71
N MET A 427 2.88 -5.62 -23.57
CA MET A 427 2.54 -5.70 -24.99
C MET A 427 3.47 -6.64 -25.76
N GLU A 428 4.79 -6.55 -25.54
CA GLU A 428 5.77 -7.46 -26.15
C GLU A 428 5.52 -8.91 -25.73
N CYS A 429 5.31 -9.14 -24.43
CA CYS A 429 5.02 -10.47 -23.91
C CYS A 429 3.71 -11.03 -24.49
N ARG A 430 2.68 -10.19 -24.63
CA ARG A 430 1.42 -10.59 -25.25
C ARG A 430 1.60 -10.98 -26.72
N ALA A 431 2.27 -10.14 -27.51
CA ALA A 431 2.55 -10.42 -28.92
C ALA A 431 3.34 -11.73 -29.09
N GLY A 432 4.35 -11.96 -28.25
CA GLY A 432 5.10 -13.22 -28.24
C GLY A 432 4.23 -14.44 -27.91
N LEU A 433 3.29 -14.33 -26.96
CA LEU A 433 2.37 -15.42 -26.62
C LEU A 433 1.35 -15.69 -27.74
N GLU A 434 0.85 -14.65 -28.39
CA GLU A 434 -0.05 -14.77 -29.54
C GLU A 434 0.64 -15.44 -30.74
N ALA A 435 1.89 -15.07 -31.03
CA ALA A 435 2.70 -15.73 -32.07
C ALA A 435 2.91 -17.22 -31.77
N VAL A 436 3.19 -17.57 -30.51
CA VAL A 436 3.31 -18.97 -30.09
C VAL A 436 1.98 -19.71 -30.22
N LEU A 437 0.85 -19.07 -29.91
CA LEU A 437 -0.47 -19.67 -30.06
C LEU A 437 -0.76 -19.99 -31.52
N ARG A 438 -0.54 -19.02 -32.42
CA ARG A 438 -0.74 -19.19 -33.87
C ARG A 438 0.17 -20.30 -34.42
N GLY A 439 1.45 -20.28 -34.09
CA GLY A 439 2.39 -21.31 -34.56
C GLY A 439 2.06 -22.74 -34.07
N GLU A 440 1.51 -22.89 -32.86
CA GLU A 440 1.05 -24.20 -32.36
C GLU A 440 -0.30 -24.62 -32.97
N GLN A 441 -1.15 -23.68 -33.39
CA GLN A 441 -2.38 -23.97 -34.14
C GLN A 441 -2.06 -24.42 -35.57
N GLU A 442 -1.17 -23.70 -36.25
CA GLU A 442 -0.73 -24.02 -37.62
C GLU A 442 -0.01 -25.36 -37.73
N ARG A 443 0.79 -25.72 -36.71
CA ARG A 443 1.48 -27.02 -36.65
C ARG A 443 0.54 -28.22 -36.67
N GLY A 444 -0.74 -28.04 -36.29
CA GLY A 444 -1.73 -29.11 -36.23
C GLY A 444 -1.32 -30.29 -35.32
N PRO A 445 -2.15 -31.35 -35.24
CA PRO A 445 -1.72 -32.61 -34.67
C PRO A 445 -0.66 -33.21 -35.60
N LYS A 446 0.59 -33.35 -35.13
CA LYS A 446 1.62 -34.08 -35.87
C LYS A 446 1.09 -35.46 -36.24
N LYS A 447 0.82 -35.71 -37.53
CA LYS A 447 0.79 -37.08 -38.06
C LYS A 447 2.22 -37.58 -37.96
N ILE A 448 2.45 -38.61 -37.14
CA ILE A 448 3.73 -39.30 -37.10
C ILE A 448 3.85 -40.03 -38.45
N SER A 449 4.43 -39.36 -39.45
CA SER A 449 4.86 -40.01 -40.69
C SER A 449 6.19 -40.70 -40.42
N GLY A 450 6.12 -41.84 -39.76
CA GLY A 450 7.23 -42.72 -39.46
C GLY A 450 6.66 -44.08 -39.09
N GLY A 451 7.16 -45.15 -39.73
CA GLY A 451 6.63 -46.50 -39.61
C GLY A 451 6.48 -46.97 -38.16
N SER A 452 5.56 -47.92 -37.97
CA SER A 452 5.20 -48.52 -36.67
C SER A 452 6.41 -49.17 -35.97
N HIS A 453 7.22 -48.37 -35.29
CA HIS A 453 7.92 -48.84 -34.11
C HIS A 453 6.89 -48.85 -32.98
N LYS A 454 6.48 -50.06 -32.56
CA LYS A 454 5.71 -50.26 -31.32
C LYS A 454 6.52 -49.67 -30.17
N HIS A 455 6.28 -48.39 -29.84
CA HIS A 455 6.62 -47.91 -28.52
C HIS A 455 5.71 -48.65 -27.54
N GLU A 456 6.32 -49.39 -26.62
CA GLU A 456 5.59 -49.94 -25.48
C GLU A 456 4.80 -48.80 -24.83
N LYS A 457 3.54 -49.06 -24.46
CA LYS A 457 2.71 -48.06 -23.79
C LYS A 457 3.47 -47.56 -22.58
N TYR A 458 3.80 -46.27 -22.57
CA TYR A 458 4.43 -45.63 -21.43
C TYR A 458 3.46 -45.72 -20.24
N HIS A 459 3.73 -46.66 -19.35
CA HIS A 459 3.12 -46.68 -18.03
C HIS A 459 3.85 -45.65 -17.20
N PHE A 460 3.20 -44.53 -16.88
CA PHE A 460 3.68 -43.62 -15.86
C PHE A 460 3.64 -44.37 -14.52
N LYS A 461 4.75 -45.02 -14.15
CA LYS A 461 4.98 -45.43 -12.77
C LYS A 461 5.36 -44.16 -12.02
N SER A 462 4.42 -43.63 -11.23
CA SER A 462 4.76 -42.63 -10.24
C SER A 462 5.63 -43.30 -9.17
N GLU A 463 6.93 -43.39 -9.41
CA GLU A 463 7.88 -43.70 -8.34
C GLU A 463 7.94 -42.45 -7.45
N THR A 464 7.03 -42.40 -6.48
CA THR A 464 7.18 -41.48 -5.36
C THR A 464 8.37 -41.98 -4.56
N PHE A 465 9.53 -41.35 -4.73
CA PHE A 465 10.66 -41.56 -3.84
C PHE A 465 10.24 -41.12 -2.44
N GLU A 466 10.11 -42.08 -1.54
CA GLU A 466 9.91 -41.83 -0.12
C GLU A 466 11.25 -41.38 0.45
N TYR A 467 11.26 -40.25 1.17
CA TYR A 467 12.48 -39.72 1.77
C TYR A 467 12.92 -40.67 2.88
N ASP A 468 14.02 -41.38 2.67
CA ASP A 468 14.57 -42.31 3.66
C ASP A 468 15.41 -41.53 4.68
N ALA A 469 14.80 -41.20 5.82
CA ALA A 469 15.42 -40.45 6.90
C ALA A 469 16.65 -41.16 7.51
N ALA A 470 16.86 -42.46 7.23
CA ALA A 470 18.02 -43.20 7.69
C ALA A 470 19.34 -42.75 7.03
N ASN A 471 19.27 -42.12 5.84
CA ASN A 471 20.46 -41.65 5.12
C ASN A 471 21.02 -40.32 5.66
N ASP A 472 20.27 -39.62 6.52
CA ASP A 472 20.69 -38.36 7.15
C ASP A 472 21.41 -38.57 8.49
N ALA A 473 21.51 -39.83 8.96
CA ALA A 473 22.30 -40.14 10.15
C ALA A 473 23.81 -40.13 9.82
N PRO A 474 24.64 -39.36 10.55
CA PRO A 474 26.08 -39.35 10.29
C PRO A 474 26.68 -40.73 10.54
N LYS A 475 27.24 -41.34 9.48
CA LYS A 475 27.90 -42.65 9.56
C LYS A 475 29.07 -42.56 10.56
N LYS A 476 29.01 -43.39 11.63
CA LYS A 476 30.13 -43.51 12.59
C LYS A 476 31.40 -43.94 11.86
N PRO A 477 32.57 -43.35 12.16
CA PRO A 477 33.81 -43.69 11.48
C PRO A 477 34.26 -45.11 11.88
N VAL A 478 34.25 -46.03 10.91
CA VAL A 478 34.82 -47.37 11.08
C VAL A 478 36.33 -47.29 10.87
N LYS A 479 37.11 -47.70 11.86
CA LYS A 479 38.58 -47.86 11.77
C LYS A 479 38.91 -48.88 10.68
N ARG A 480 39.69 -48.48 9.67
CA ARG A 480 40.21 -49.39 8.65
C ARG A 480 41.24 -50.34 9.28
N ARG A 481 41.02 -51.65 9.16
CA ARG A 481 42.08 -52.65 9.14
C ARG A 481 42.28 -53.05 7.68
N PHE A 482 43.53 -52.96 7.23
CA PHE A 482 44.01 -53.48 5.95
C PHE A 482 44.37 -54.96 6.14
N GLU A 483 43.93 -55.80 5.22
CA GLU A 483 44.58 -57.08 4.86
C GLU A 483 44.12 -57.45 3.44
N ASP A 484 45.10 -57.90 2.65
CA ASP A 484 45.13 -58.05 1.19
C ASP A 484 44.76 -59.47 0.72
N GLU A 485 44.52 -59.59 -0.60
CA GLU A 485 44.56 -60.80 -1.46
C GLU A 485 43.35 -61.79 -1.35
N GLU A 486 42.71 -62.34 -2.40
CA GLU A 486 43.10 -62.72 -3.76
C GLU A 486 41.85 -63.04 -4.65
N GLU A 487 41.99 -62.80 -5.97
CA GLU A 487 41.45 -63.48 -7.18
C GLU A 487 39.94 -63.71 -7.52
N GLU A 488 39.62 -63.46 -8.81
CA GLU A 488 38.33 -63.49 -9.53
C GLU A 488 37.90 -64.92 -10.04
N PRO A 489 37.01 -65.13 -11.08
CA PRO A 489 35.71 -64.55 -11.49
C PRO A 489 34.59 -65.61 -11.81
N SER A 490 33.34 -65.12 -11.90
CA SER A 490 32.19 -65.56 -12.75
C SER A 490 31.58 -66.98 -12.66
N SER A 491 30.24 -67.08 -12.59
CA SER A 491 29.41 -67.79 -13.61
C SER A 491 27.89 -67.75 -13.33
N LYS A 492 27.14 -67.76 -14.44
CA LYS A 492 25.68 -67.74 -14.61
C LYS A 492 25.01 -69.06 -14.23
N ARG A 493 23.69 -69.05 -13.91
CA ARG A 493 22.65 -70.04 -14.34
C ARG A 493 21.24 -69.58 -13.86
N VAL A 494 20.19 -69.40 -14.69
CA VAL A 494 19.35 -70.38 -15.45
C VAL A 494 18.35 -71.10 -14.52
N LYS A 495 17.01 -70.93 -14.64
CA LYS A 495 15.94 -71.80 -15.25
C LYS A 495 14.66 -71.57 -14.41
N ALA A 496 13.38 -71.81 -14.75
CA ALA A 496 12.65 -72.45 -15.84
C ALA A 496 11.15 -72.06 -15.71
N ALA A 497 10.35 -72.22 -16.77
CA ALA A 497 8.89 -72.31 -16.70
C ALA A 497 8.41 -73.51 -17.54
N ILE A 498 7.58 -74.38 -16.94
CA ILE A 498 6.86 -75.49 -17.57
C ILE A 498 5.36 -75.28 -17.33
N ILE A 499 4.57 -75.70 -18.32
CA ILE A 499 3.14 -75.49 -18.53
C ILE A 499 2.29 -76.63 -17.90
N ALA A 500 1.03 -76.29 -17.55
CA ALA A 500 -0.23 -77.06 -17.70
C ALA A 500 -0.92 -77.84 -16.54
N ILE A 501 -2.24 -77.53 -16.45
CA ILE A 501 -3.43 -78.38 -16.17
C ILE A 501 -3.92 -78.58 -14.73
N GLY A 502 -5.22 -78.31 -14.50
CA GLY A 502 -6.06 -79.16 -13.62
C GLY A 502 -7.05 -78.50 -12.64
N GLN A 503 -8.31 -78.34 -13.08
CA GLN A 503 -9.59 -78.63 -12.38
C GLN A 503 -9.91 -78.22 -10.91
N LEU A 504 -11.01 -77.45 -10.79
CA LEU A 504 -12.28 -77.66 -10.01
C LEU A 504 -12.32 -77.82 -8.47
N LEU A 505 -13.46 -77.33 -7.92
CA LEU A 505 -14.09 -77.46 -6.57
C LEU A 505 -13.73 -76.34 -5.57
N ALA A 506 -14.60 -75.34 -5.32
CA ALA A 506 -15.86 -75.32 -4.56
C ALA A 506 -15.69 -75.23 -3.02
N ILE A 507 -16.58 -74.44 -2.39
CA ILE A 507 -16.98 -74.40 -0.96
C ILE A 507 -16.56 -73.12 -0.17
N THR A 508 -17.52 -72.20 -0.06
CA THR A 508 -17.81 -71.22 1.03
C THR A 508 -18.13 -71.94 2.38
N PRO A 509 -18.48 -71.31 3.55
CA PRO A 509 -18.61 -69.89 3.95
C PRO A 509 -18.14 -69.55 5.41
N CYS A 510 -18.38 -68.28 5.82
CA CYS A 510 -18.86 -67.79 7.14
C CYS A 510 -18.03 -67.92 8.45
N ALA A 511 -17.77 -66.76 9.09
CA ALA A 511 -18.23 -66.35 10.45
C ALA A 511 -17.49 -65.04 10.83
N ILE A 512 -18.12 -63.86 10.93
CA ILE A 512 -18.95 -63.28 12.02
C ILE A 512 -18.15 -62.79 13.25
N ARG A 513 -18.45 -61.53 13.64
CA ARG A 513 -18.24 -60.79 14.91
C ARG A 513 -17.14 -59.72 14.88
N ASP A 514 -17.32 -58.51 15.41
CA ASP A 514 -18.45 -57.75 15.97
C ASP A 514 -17.94 -56.27 16.04
N ASP A 515 -18.84 -55.32 15.81
CA ASP A 515 -18.72 -53.85 15.91
C ASP A 515 -18.32 -53.33 17.33
N PRO A 516 -18.43 -52.02 17.69
CA PRO A 516 -18.04 -50.74 17.07
C PRO A 516 -17.23 -49.87 18.09
N ILE A 517 -16.87 -48.62 17.75
CA ILE A 517 -17.18 -47.39 18.52
C ILE A 517 -16.60 -46.18 17.78
N ALA A 518 -17.51 -45.29 17.40
CA ALA A 518 -17.25 -43.97 16.86
C ALA A 518 -17.28 -42.93 17.99
N VAL A 519 -16.34 -41.96 18.01
CA VAL A 519 -16.58 -40.55 18.42
C VAL A 519 -15.34 -39.66 18.10
N PRO A 520 -15.43 -38.31 18.09
CA PRO A 520 -15.26 -37.57 16.85
C PRO A 520 -14.19 -36.45 16.91
N TRP A 521 -14.02 -35.83 15.76
CA TRP A 521 -13.26 -34.60 15.52
C TRP A 521 -13.73 -33.41 16.38
N ARG A 522 -12.78 -32.69 16.99
CA ARG A 522 -12.90 -31.28 17.38
C ARG A 522 -11.54 -30.63 17.65
N TYR A 523 -11.46 -29.33 17.33
CA TYR A 523 -10.38 -28.35 17.56
C TYR A 523 -9.21 -28.41 16.56
N LEU A 524 -8.71 -27.32 15.96
CA LEU A 524 -8.85 -25.86 16.17
C LEU A 524 -8.62 -25.16 14.83
#